data_AF-A0A1Q7RGX1-F1
#
_entry.id   AF-A0A1Q7RGX1-F1
#
_cell.length_a   1.000
_cell.length_b   1.000
_cell.length_c   1.000
_cell.angle_alpha   90.00
_cell.angle_beta   90.00
_cell.angle_gamma   90.00
#
_symmetry.space_group_name_H-M   'P 1'
#
loop_
_entity.id
_entity.type
_entity.pdbx_description
1 polymer ?
#
loop_
_entity_poly.entity_id
_entity_poly.type
_entity_poly.pdbx_seq_one_letter_code
_entity_poly.pdbx_strand_id
1 'polypeptide(L)'
;MKYLNAAEAARALGIGDKTIRRWLKSGRFPSAIVKSNGEYAIPEEEVESLKQHRLKYVHKKTTDQSTDVAALAEKLAALEQEVAELRKGQSLSPEQADIPPASTPAIDAISQTEVAQNRIVERPDNLIPCKVFFEKQSHFQEQFSESSWLRWVKSGIKTRGREAEKFEVTELPPSGNDGKYFFTQEQAQKAVDILRRHGKLDQTHTQRQSKQLLSEGCLLVDTFADMHGVNRDLFQHQIRTGIGSGTVPGEQISPTLSVNESIDYSTHPKLGRYLTPEQQQKVLSQWESHQVAFNQCENTVCWCHTFLEETE
;
A
#
# COMPACT_ATOMS: atom_id res chain seq x y z
N MET A 1 23.58 -26.97 30.30
CA MET A 1 23.12 -26.04 29.26
C MET A 1 21.87 -25.35 29.76
N LYS A 2 21.81 -24.03 29.64
CA LYS A 2 20.62 -23.25 30.04
C LYS A 2 19.64 -23.19 28.87
N TYR A 3 18.37 -23.44 29.17
CA TYR A 3 17.28 -23.37 28.19
C TYR A 3 16.37 -22.21 28.55
N LEU A 4 15.98 -21.45 27.53
CA LEU A 4 15.05 -20.34 27.64
C LEU A 4 13.70 -20.77 27.07
N ASN A 5 12.61 -20.30 27.68
CA ASN A 5 11.29 -20.42 27.06
C ASN A 5 11.12 -19.39 25.92
N ALA A 6 10.04 -19.49 25.15
CA ALA A 6 9.78 -18.59 24.02
C ALA A 6 9.72 -17.10 24.44
N ALA A 7 9.15 -16.79 25.60
CA ALA A 7 9.03 -15.42 26.12
C ALA A 7 10.39 -14.85 26.58
N GLU A 8 11.25 -15.67 27.17
CA GLU A 8 12.62 -15.29 27.54
C GLU A 8 13.49 -15.07 26.31
N ALA A 9 13.43 -15.96 25.32
CA ALA A 9 14.11 -15.77 24.05
C ALA A 9 13.62 -14.51 23.30
N ALA A 10 12.32 -14.23 23.36
CA ALA A 10 11.71 -13.02 22.81
C ALA A 10 12.28 -11.74 23.46
N ARG A 11 12.39 -11.73 24.80
CA ARG A 11 13.02 -10.63 25.54
C ARG A 11 14.50 -10.49 25.22
N ALA A 12 15.25 -11.59 25.18
CA ALA A 12 16.68 -11.58 24.87
C ALA A 12 16.98 -11.07 23.45
N LEU A 13 16.09 -11.34 22.49
CA LEU A 13 16.23 -10.91 21.11
C LEU A 13 15.62 -9.53 20.82
N GLY A 14 14.79 -8.97 21.71
CA GLY A 14 13.99 -7.78 21.41
C GLY A 14 13.03 -8.02 20.24
N ILE A 15 12.25 -9.10 20.30
CA ILE A 15 11.24 -9.49 19.31
C ILE A 15 9.97 -9.91 20.07
N GLY A 16 8.79 -9.74 19.47
CA GLY A 16 7.54 -10.25 20.07
C GLY A 16 7.48 -11.79 20.14
N ASP A 17 6.91 -12.32 21.22
CA ASP A 17 6.77 -13.78 21.49
C ASP A 17 6.11 -14.54 20.32
N LYS A 18 5.09 -13.95 19.67
CA LYS A 18 4.41 -14.52 18.51
C LYS A 18 5.37 -14.86 17.36
N THR A 19 6.41 -14.06 17.16
CA THR A 19 7.42 -14.28 16.11
C THR A 19 8.34 -15.44 16.49
N ILE A 20 8.77 -15.54 17.74
CA ILE A 20 9.59 -16.65 18.22
C ILE A 20 8.83 -17.98 18.08
N ARG A 21 7.55 -18.01 18.48
CA ARG A 21 6.70 -19.20 18.28
C ARG A 21 6.53 -19.57 16.79
N ARG A 22 6.42 -18.59 15.91
CA ARG A 22 6.40 -18.84 14.45
C ARG A 22 7.73 -19.42 13.96
N TRP A 23 8.86 -18.92 14.45
CA TRP A 23 10.19 -19.42 14.11
C TRP A 23 10.45 -20.83 14.61
N LEU A 24 9.95 -21.17 15.80
CA LEU A 24 9.97 -22.54 16.33
C LEU A 24 9.16 -23.48 15.43
N LYS A 25 7.94 -23.09 15.04
CA LYS A 25 7.11 -23.87 14.11
C LYS A 25 7.75 -24.05 12.74
N SER A 26 8.54 -23.08 12.29
CA SER A 26 9.25 -23.17 11.01
C SER A 26 10.61 -23.89 11.10
N GLY A 27 11.00 -24.42 12.27
CA GLY A 27 12.27 -25.12 12.44
C GLY A 27 13.51 -24.22 12.40
N ARG A 28 13.38 -22.92 12.73
CA ARG A 28 14.52 -21.99 12.74
C ARG A 28 15.46 -22.19 13.93
N PHE A 29 14.96 -22.83 14.99
CA PHE A 29 15.72 -23.28 16.15
C PHE A 29 15.79 -24.81 16.11
N PRO A 30 16.76 -25.40 15.38
CA PRO A 30 16.80 -26.84 15.15
C PRO A 30 17.04 -27.64 16.44
N SER A 31 17.70 -27.04 17.44
CA SER A 31 17.98 -27.68 18.73
C SER A 31 16.91 -27.39 19.79
N ALA A 32 15.79 -26.75 19.42
CA ALA A 32 14.69 -26.52 20.35
C ALA A 32 13.95 -27.83 20.66
N ILE A 33 13.69 -28.06 21.94
CA ILE A 33 12.99 -29.26 22.43
C ILE A 33 11.59 -28.86 22.91
N VAL A 34 10.59 -29.70 22.66
CA VAL A 34 9.25 -29.53 23.24
C VAL A 34 9.20 -30.31 24.55
N LYS A 35 8.94 -29.63 25.66
CA LYS A 35 8.78 -30.24 26.98
C LYS A 35 7.46 -31.02 27.07
N SER A 36 7.31 -31.84 28.10
CA SER A 36 6.08 -32.62 28.35
C SER A 36 4.83 -31.76 28.53
N ASN A 37 4.96 -30.50 28.96
CA ASN A 37 3.87 -29.54 29.08
C ASN A 37 3.52 -28.81 27.76
N GLY A 38 4.17 -29.16 26.64
CA GLY A 38 3.98 -28.52 25.35
C GLY A 38 4.72 -27.18 25.17
N GLU A 39 5.50 -26.74 26.16
CA GLU A 39 6.32 -25.54 26.04
C GLU A 39 7.64 -25.83 25.31
N TYR A 40 8.11 -24.85 24.54
CA TYR A 40 9.41 -24.94 23.87
C TYR A 40 10.54 -24.55 24.83
N ALA A 41 11.62 -25.34 24.81
CA ALA A 41 12.89 -25.08 25.47
C ALA A 41 13.96 -24.81 24.40
N ILE A 42 14.42 -23.56 24.31
CA ILE A 42 15.40 -23.11 23.32
C ILE A 42 16.76 -23.01 24.00
N PRO A 43 17.83 -23.65 23.50
CA PRO A 43 19.17 -23.47 24.05
C PRO A 43 19.59 -22.00 24.00
N GLU A 44 20.16 -21.49 25.10
CA GLU A 44 20.63 -20.10 25.20
C GLU A 44 21.67 -19.75 24.12
N GLU A 45 22.50 -20.72 23.74
CA GLU A 45 23.52 -20.58 22.68
C GLU A 45 22.92 -20.28 21.30
N GLU A 46 21.79 -20.90 20.94
CA GLU A 46 21.11 -20.59 19.67
C GLU A 46 20.50 -19.19 19.68
N VAL A 47 19.96 -18.76 20.83
CA VAL A 47 19.42 -17.41 21.00
C VAL A 47 20.53 -16.37 20.84
N GLU A 48 21.71 -16.59 21.44
CA GLU A 48 22.83 -15.66 21.33
C GLU A 48 23.45 -15.65 19.92
N SER A 49 23.56 -16.81 19.27
CA SER A 49 23.99 -16.89 17.86
C SER A 49 23.07 -16.08 16.94
N LEU A 50 21.75 -16.21 17.13
CA LEU A 50 20.76 -15.47 16.34
C LEU A 50 20.81 -13.96 16.64
N LYS A 51 21.08 -13.57 17.90
CA LYS A 51 21.27 -12.18 18.31
C LYS A 51 22.50 -11.56 17.62
N GLN A 52 23.64 -12.27 17.63
CA GLN A 52 24.85 -11.83 16.93
C GLN A 52 24.61 -11.71 15.42
N HIS A 53 23.93 -12.67 14.82
CA HIS A 53 23.54 -12.61 13.41
C HIS A 53 22.69 -11.37 13.14
N ARG A 54 21.68 -11.09 13.96
CA ARG A 54 20.83 -9.90 13.81
C ARG A 54 21.61 -8.60 13.93
N LEU A 55 22.56 -8.50 14.86
CA LEU A 55 23.41 -7.32 15.01
C LEU A 55 24.21 -7.05 13.73
N LYS A 56 24.76 -8.09 13.07
CA LYS A 56 25.46 -7.93 11.78
C LYS A 56 24.56 -7.38 10.68
N TYR A 57 23.30 -7.82 10.61
CA TYR A 57 22.35 -7.33 9.60
C TYR A 57 21.88 -5.89 9.87
N VAL A 58 21.68 -5.53 11.14
CA VAL A 58 21.32 -4.15 11.50
C VAL A 58 22.45 -3.21 11.13
N HIS A 59 23.70 -3.56 11.45
CA HIS A 59 24.88 -2.75 11.09
C HIS A 59 25.01 -2.59 9.57
N LYS A 60 24.86 -3.68 8.81
CA LYS A 60 24.92 -3.60 7.34
C LYS A 60 23.85 -2.65 6.79
N LYS A 61 22.60 -2.77 7.26
CA LYS A 61 21.51 -1.89 6.81
C LYS A 61 21.77 -0.42 7.16
N THR A 62 22.31 -0.13 8.34
CA THR A 62 22.66 1.25 8.72
C THR A 62 23.82 1.79 7.90
N THR A 63 24.81 0.97 7.57
CA THR A 63 25.92 1.37 6.69
C THR A 63 25.43 1.65 5.28
N ASP A 64 24.60 0.76 4.71
CA ASP A 64 24.01 0.93 3.38
C ASP A 64 23.12 2.20 3.32
N GLN A 65 22.31 2.45 4.37
CA GLN A 65 21.53 3.68 4.47
C GLN A 65 22.40 4.93 4.61
N SER A 66 23.53 4.84 5.32
CA SER A 66 24.45 5.97 5.46
C SER A 66 25.13 6.32 4.14
N THR A 67 25.45 5.33 3.30
CA THR A 67 26.03 5.58 1.97
C THR A 67 25.02 6.24 1.03
N ASP A 68 23.75 5.84 1.11
CA ASP A 68 22.68 6.46 0.32
C ASP A 68 22.44 7.91 0.74
N VAL A 69 22.46 8.20 2.04
CA VAL A 69 22.30 9.57 2.56
C VAL A 69 23.48 10.46 2.14
N ALA A 70 24.72 9.95 2.20
CA ALA A 70 25.89 10.69 1.74
C ALA A 70 25.82 10.98 0.23
N ALA A 71 25.44 10.00 -0.60
CA ALA A 71 25.29 10.18 -2.04
C ALA A 71 24.14 11.15 -2.39
N LEU A 72 23.06 11.18 -1.62
CA LEU A 72 21.97 12.14 -1.78
C LEU A 72 22.40 13.56 -1.40
N ALA A 73 23.19 13.71 -0.33
CA ALA A 73 23.72 15.01 0.08
C ALA A 73 24.66 15.60 -0.98
N GLU A 74 25.51 14.77 -1.60
CA GLU A 74 26.38 15.19 -2.70
C GLU A 74 25.58 15.64 -3.93
N LYS A 75 24.52 14.90 -4.30
CA LYS A 75 23.62 15.30 -5.39
C LYS A 75 22.87 16.60 -5.11
N LEU A 76 22.43 16.82 -3.86
CA LEU A 76 21.78 18.07 -3.47
C LEU A 76 22.74 19.25 -3.59
N ALA A 77 23.97 19.11 -3.12
CA ALA A 77 24.98 20.15 -3.26
C ALA A 77 25.30 20.49 -4.73
N ALA A 78 25.37 19.47 -5.61
CA ALA A 78 25.57 19.68 -7.04
C ALA A 78 24.40 20.42 -7.71
N LEU A 79 23.15 20.06 -7.37
CA LEU A 79 21.96 20.74 -7.90
C LEU A 79 21.85 22.19 -7.41
N GLU A 80 22.21 22.45 -6.15
CA GLU A 80 22.24 23.82 -5.62
C GLU A 80 23.26 24.70 -6.36
N GLN A 81 24.41 24.15 -6.76
CA GLN A 81 25.39 24.86 -7.59
C GLN A 81 24.86 25.14 -9.00
N GLU A 82 24.24 24.15 -9.66
CA GLU A 82 23.64 24.30 -10.99
C GLU A 82 22.54 25.39 -10.99
N VAL A 83 21.66 25.39 -9.99
CA VAL A 83 20.63 26.43 -9.82
C VAL A 83 21.26 27.82 -9.61
N ALA A 84 22.37 27.90 -8.87
CA ALA A 84 23.08 29.16 -8.68
C ALA A 84 23.71 29.70 -9.98
N GLU A 85 24.22 28.82 -10.84
CA GLU A 85 24.77 29.19 -12.15
C GLU A 85 23.67 29.66 -13.12
N LEU A 86 22.55 28.93 -13.20
CA LEU A 86 21.40 29.32 -14.04
C LEU A 86 20.84 30.68 -13.63
N ARG A 87 20.75 30.96 -12.33
CA ARG A 87 20.30 32.26 -11.81
C ARG A 87 21.26 33.39 -12.18
N LYS A 88 22.58 33.15 -12.20
CA LYS A 88 23.56 34.17 -12.66
C LYS A 88 23.37 34.46 -14.15
N GLY A 89 23.14 33.44 -14.97
CA GLY A 89 22.91 33.59 -16.41
C GLY A 89 21.64 34.39 -16.78
N GLN A 90 20.54 34.21 -16.03
CA GLN A 90 19.29 34.95 -16.28
C GLN A 90 19.34 36.44 -15.95
N SER A 91 20.32 36.90 -15.15
CA SER A 91 20.42 38.30 -14.74
C SER A 91 20.98 39.26 -15.80
N LEU A 92 21.39 38.76 -16.98
CA LEU A 92 22.11 39.52 -18.00
C LEU A 92 21.31 39.92 -19.25
N SER A 93 19.98 39.78 -19.25
CA SER A 93 19.17 40.26 -20.38
C SER A 93 18.09 41.26 -19.94
N PRO A 94 18.43 42.54 -19.74
CA PRO A 94 17.50 43.64 -19.91
C PRO A 94 17.34 43.92 -21.41
N GLU A 95 16.82 42.96 -22.18
CA GLU A 95 16.53 43.17 -23.59
C GLU A 95 15.15 43.81 -23.73
N GLN A 96 15.11 45.13 -23.50
CA GLN A 96 14.16 46.00 -24.18
C GLN A 96 14.51 45.94 -25.68
N ALA A 97 13.69 45.24 -26.46
CA ALA A 97 13.66 45.45 -27.91
C ALA A 97 12.24 45.25 -28.46
N ASP A 98 11.82 46.30 -29.16
CA ASP A 98 10.63 46.40 -29.98
C ASP A 98 10.44 45.22 -30.94
N ILE A 99 9.17 44.89 -31.17
CA ILE A 99 8.68 43.84 -32.05
C ILE A 99 8.90 44.25 -33.52
N PRO A 100 9.66 43.48 -34.34
CA PRO A 100 9.53 43.50 -35.79
C PRO A 100 8.80 42.23 -36.30
N PRO A 101 8.08 42.32 -37.44
CA PRO A 101 7.33 41.20 -37.97
C PRO A 101 8.22 40.14 -38.64
N ALA A 102 7.72 38.91 -38.51
CA ALA A 102 8.23 37.63 -38.96
C ALA A 102 8.93 37.59 -40.32
N SER A 103 10.10 36.95 -40.34
CA SER A 103 10.62 36.23 -41.50
C SER A 103 11.35 34.97 -41.03
N THR A 104 10.84 33.84 -41.49
CA THR A 104 11.34 32.48 -41.32
C THR A 104 12.63 32.26 -42.13
N PRO A 105 13.67 31.63 -41.55
CA PRO A 105 14.66 30.91 -42.33
C PRO A 105 14.53 29.39 -42.14
N ALA A 106 14.84 28.68 -43.22
CA ALA A 106 14.94 27.23 -43.29
C ALA A 106 16.13 26.72 -42.45
N ILE A 107 15.90 25.62 -41.73
CA ILE A 107 16.92 24.90 -40.95
C ILE A 107 17.32 23.66 -41.74
N ASP A 108 18.56 23.66 -42.21
CA ASP A 108 19.32 22.47 -42.57
C ASP A 108 20.45 22.26 -41.54
N ALA A 109 20.93 21.00 -41.47
CA ALA A 109 22.15 20.52 -40.79
C ALA A 109 22.02 19.99 -39.34
N ILE A 110 21.55 18.74 -39.27
CA ILE A 110 22.26 17.54 -38.76
C ILE A 110 23.38 17.79 -37.72
N SER A 111 23.19 17.25 -36.52
CA SER A 111 24.28 16.82 -35.63
C SER A 111 24.03 15.38 -35.20
N GLN A 112 24.96 14.50 -35.60
CA GLN A 112 24.96 13.08 -35.24
C GLN A 112 25.25 12.93 -33.75
N THR A 113 24.29 12.34 -33.02
CA THR A 113 24.45 11.94 -31.63
C THR A 113 24.93 10.49 -31.59
N GLU A 114 26.04 10.22 -30.90
CA GLU A 114 26.58 8.88 -30.69
C GLU A 114 25.55 8.01 -29.94
N VAL A 115 25.09 6.95 -30.60
CA VAL A 115 24.12 6.01 -30.05
C VAL A 115 24.86 5.02 -29.15
N ALA A 116 24.61 5.11 -27.84
CA ALA A 116 24.99 4.09 -26.89
C ALA A 116 24.42 2.73 -27.33
N GLN A 117 25.28 1.73 -27.49
CA GLN A 117 24.90 0.35 -27.81
C GLN A 117 24.17 -0.29 -26.62
N ASN A 118 22.92 0.11 -26.39
CA ASN A 118 21.99 -0.68 -25.61
C ASN A 118 21.71 -1.95 -26.39
N ARG A 119 21.88 -3.12 -25.74
CA ARG A 119 21.42 -4.40 -26.30
C ARG A 119 19.92 -4.27 -26.61
N ILE A 120 19.59 -4.00 -27.86
CA ILE A 120 18.23 -4.03 -28.37
C ILE A 120 17.85 -5.51 -28.38
N VAL A 121 17.20 -5.95 -27.32
CA VAL A 121 16.43 -7.20 -27.35
C VAL A 121 15.27 -6.89 -28.29
N GLU A 122 15.29 -7.46 -29.49
CA GLU A 122 14.17 -7.38 -30.43
C GLU A 122 12.90 -7.82 -29.69
N ARG A 123 12.04 -6.84 -29.39
CA ARG A 123 10.79 -7.06 -28.69
C ARG A 123 9.73 -7.30 -29.78
N PRO A 124 9.01 -8.43 -29.75
CA PRO A 124 7.91 -8.64 -30.69
C PRO A 124 6.91 -7.48 -30.60
N ASP A 125 6.54 -6.90 -31.75
CA ASP A 125 5.64 -5.73 -31.84
C ASP A 125 4.23 -5.99 -31.27
N ASN A 126 3.89 -7.25 -31.00
CA ASN A 126 2.60 -7.68 -30.45
C ASN A 126 2.57 -7.81 -28.92
N LEU A 127 3.66 -7.50 -28.21
CA LEU A 127 3.69 -7.54 -26.76
C LEU A 127 3.26 -6.22 -26.13
N ILE A 128 2.18 -6.28 -25.35
CA ILE A 128 1.65 -5.14 -24.62
C ILE A 128 2.19 -5.19 -23.20
N PRO A 129 2.88 -4.14 -22.71
CA PRO A 129 3.27 -4.07 -21.30
C PRO A 129 2.02 -4.18 -20.41
N CYS A 130 2.05 -5.02 -19.36
CA CYS A 130 0.88 -5.21 -18.49
C CYS A 130 0.33 -3.87 -17.97
N LYS A 131 1.23 -2.94 -17.63
CA LYS A 131 0.87 -1.60 -17.16
C LYS A 131 0.01 -0.84 -18.18
N VAL A 132 0.50 -0.74 -19.42
CA VAL A 132 -0.21 -0.06 -20.52
C VAL A 132 -1.55 -0.74 -20.82
N PHE A 133 -1.61 -2.07 -20.72
CA PHE A 133 -2.87 -2.80 -20.90
C PHE A 133 -3.92 -2.38 -19.86
N PHE A 134 -3.58 -2.40 -18.57
CA PHE A 134 -4.52 -2.05 -17.51
C PHE A 134 -4.85 -0.55 -17.47
N GLU A 135 -3.91 0.33 -17.83
CA GLU A 135 -4.16 1.77 -17.91
C GLU A 135 -5.13 2.13 -19.04
N LYS A 136 -5.11 1.41 -20.16
CA LYS A 136 -6.05 1.64 -21.28
C LYS A 136 -7.48 1.18 -20.96
N GLN A 137 -7.65 0.36 -19.94
CA GLN A 137 -8.94 -0.14 -19.52
C GLN A 137 -9.50 0.79 -18.43
N SER A 138 -10.38 1.72 -18.81
CA SER A 138 -10.97 2.73 -17.91
C SER A 138 -11.51 2.14 -16.61
N HIS A 139 -12.15 0.97 -16.70
CA HIS A 139 -12.70 0.26 -15.54
C HIS A 139 -11.66 -0.20 -14.50
N PHE A 140 -10.39 -0.40 -14.88
CA PHE A 140 -9.34 -0.77 -13.92
C PHE A 140 -8.79 0.44 -13.16
N GLN A 141 -8.66 1.59 -13.83
CA GLN A 141 -8.14 2.80 -13.19
C GLN A 141 -9.06 3.28 -12.06
N GLU A 142 -10.38 3.11 -12.21
CA GLU A 142 -11.36 3.47 -11.18
C GLU A 142 -11.41 2.46 -10.03
N GLN A 143 -11.16 1.18 -10.29
CA GLN A 143 -11.40 0.10 -9.32
C GLN A 143 -10.14 -0.38 -8.58
N PHE A 144 -8.95 -0.23 -9.16
CA PHE A 144 -7.72 -0.80 -8.61
C PHE A 144 -6.57 0.21 -8.63
N SER A 145 -5.96 0.44 -7.45
CA SER A 145 -4.66 1.12 -7.41
C SER A 145 -3.61 0.35 -8.21
N GLU A 146 -2.59 1.05 -8.74
CA GLU A 146 -1.48 0.43 -9.48
C GLU A 146 -0.84 -0.72 -8.69
N SER A 147 -0.69 -0.53 -7.38
CA SER A 147 -0.17 -1.53 -6.45
C SER A 147 -1.05 -2.76 -6.32
N SER A 148 -2.38 -2.60 -6.38
CA SER A 148 -3.35 -3.68 -6.21
C SER A 148 -3.32 -4.67 -7.38
N TRP A 149 -3.35 -4.17 -8.62
CA TRP A 149 -3.31 -5.06 -9.78
C TRP A 149 -1.92 -5.66 -9.98
N LEU A 150 -0.82 -4.92 -9.73
CA LEU A 150 0.54 -5.48 -9.77
C LEU A 150 0.73 -6.60 -8.76
N ARG A 151 0.21 -6.44 -7.55
CA ARG A 151 0.21 -7.50 -6.53
C ARG A 151 -0.59 -8.69 -7.02
N TRP A 152 -1.73 -8.48 -7.66
CA TRP A 152 -2.55 -9.57 -8.18
C TRP A 152 -1.91 -10.28 -9.37
N VAL A 153 -1.32 -9.56 -10.33
CA VAL A 153 -0.55 -10.18 -11.43
C VAL A 153 0.61 -10.98 -10.86
N LYS A 154 1.39 -10.40 -9.94
CA LYS A 154 2.48 -11.11 -9.26
C LYS A 154 1.99 -12.32 -8.46
N SER A 155 0.84 -12.22 -7.79
CA SER A 155 0.24 -13.32 -7.04
C SER A 155 -0.40 -14.36 -7.95
N GLY A 156 -1.07 -14.01 -9.04
CA GLY A 156 -1.64 -14.96 -9.99
C GLY A 156 -0.56 -15.73 -10.74
N ILE A 157 0.58 -15.08 -11.01
CA ILE A 157 1.78 -15.71 -11.59
C ILE A 157 2.46 -16.63 -10.55
N LYS A 158 2.66 -16.18 -9.30
CA LYS A 158 3.45 -16.91 -8.28
C LYS A 158 2.66 -17.91 -7.45
N THR A 159 1.41 -17.62 -7.14
CA THR A 159 0.54 -18.40 -6.27
C THR A 159 -0.67 -18.85 -7.07
N ARG A 160 -0.72 -20.17 -7.34
CA ARG A 160 -1.83 -20.90 -7.95
C ARG A 160 -3.14 -20.11 -7.85
N GLY A 161 -3.66 -19.64 -8.99
CA GLY A 161 -5.04 -19.16 -9.07
C GLY A 161 -5.93 -20.17 -8.36
N ARG A 162 -6.94 -19.68 -7.61
CA ARG A 162 -7.98 -20.57 -7.10
C ARG A 162 -8.53 -21.30 -8.32
N GLU A 163 -8.33 -22.62 -8.36
CA GLU A 163 -8.71 -23.52 -9.45
C GLU A 163 -7.87 -23.41 -10.73
N ALA A 164 -6.70 -24.07 -10.74
CA ALA A 164 -5.92 -24.58 -11.90
C ALA A 164 -5.61 -23.67 -13.13
N GLU A 165 -6.20 -22.51 -13.26
CA GLU A 165 -6.04 -21.59 -14.38
C GLU A 165 -4.89 -20.63 -14.09
N LYS A 166 -3.74 -20.92 -14.69
CA LYS A 166 -2.56 -20.07 -14.61
C LYS A 166 -2.65 -19.00 -15.69
N PHE A 167 -2.24 -17.78 -15.35
CA PHE A 167 -1.92 -16.78 -16.37
C PHE A 167 -0.67 -17.25 -17.12
N GLU A 168 -0.80 -17.43 -18.42
CA GLU A 168 0.36 -17.50 -19.29
C GLU A 168 0.89 -16.08 -19.42
N VAL A 169 2.03 -15.82 -18.81
CA VAL A 169 2.70 -14.52 -18.87
C VAL A 169 4.06 -14.73 -19.47
N THR A 170 4.35 -13.95 -20.51
CA THR A 170 5.67 -13.96 -21.14
C THR A 170 6.59 -13.09 -20.29
N GLU A 171 7.48 -13.73 -19.54
CA GLU A 171 8.54 -13.01 -18.81
C GLU A 171 9.65 -12.64 -19.80
N LEU A 172 9.81 -11.33 -20.06
CA LEU A 172 10.97 -10.83 -20.76
C LEU A 172 12.11 -10.56 -19.77
N PRO A 173 13.38 -10.71 -20.18
CA PRO A 173 14.51 -10.30 -19.36
C PRO A 173 14.33 -8.83 -18.94
N PRO A 174 14.67 -8.48 -17.70
CA PRO A 174 14.41 -7.14 -17.17
C PRO A 174 15.17 -6.09 -17.99
N SER A 175 14.44 -5.34 -18.81
CA SER A 175 14.95 -4.16 -19.53
C SER A 175 14.24 -2.91 -19.02
N GLY A 176 14.89 -2.19 -18.10
CA GLY A 176 14.41 -0.91 -17.56
C GLY A 176 13.31 -0.99 -16.49
N ASN A 177 12.67 0.15 -16.24
CA ASN A 177 11.63 0.33 -15.21
C ASN A 177 10.24 -0.16 -15.63
N ASP A 178 10.05 -0.55 -16.90
CA ASP A 178 8.74 -0.82 -17.50
C ASP A 178 8.24 -2.25 -17.26
N GLY A 179 8.35 -2.74 -16.01
CA GLY A 179 7.76 -4.00 -15.59
C GLY A 179 8.36 -5.27 -16.22
N LYS A 180 8.31 -6.39 -15.50
CA LYS A 180 8.83 -7.69 -15.98
C LYS A 180 7.82 -8.51 -16.80
N TYR A 181 6.62 -7.97 -16.99
CA TYR A 181 5.46 -8.76 -17.42
C TYR A 181 4.80 -8.13 -18.64
N PHE A 182 4.69 -8.93 -19.69
CA PHE A 182 4.07 -8.57 -20.95
C PHE A 182 2.97 -9.57 -21.26
N PHE A 183 1.91 -9.09 -21.89
CA PHE A 183 0.84 -9.92 -22.43
C PHE A 183 0.86 -9.85 -23.96
N THR A 184 0.64 -11.00 -24.60
CA THR A 184 0.07 -10.98 -25.95
C THR A 184 -1.38 -10.50 -25.88
N GLN A 185 -1.94 -10.02 -26.99
CA GLN A 185 -3.35 -9.62 -27.04
C GLN A 185 -4.31 -10.74 -26.57
N GLU A 186 -4.00 -11.99 -26.91
CA GLU A 186 -4.75 -13.17 -26.47
C GLU A 186 -4.63 -13.43 -24.97
N GLN A 187 -3.42 -13.33 -24.40
CA GLN A 187 -3.20 -13.47 -22.96
C GLN A 187 -3.93 -12.38 -22.17
N ALA A 188 -3.95 -11.16 -22.71
CA ALA A 188 -4.63 -10.03 -22.11
C ALA A 188 -6.16 -10.24 -22.09
N GLN A 189 -6.73 -10.73 -23.19
CA GLN A 189 -8.16 -11.07 -23.27
C GLN A 189 -8.52 -12.23 -22.33
N LYS A 190 -7.70 -13.30 -22.30
CA LYS A 190 -7.86 -14.43 -21.37
C LYS A 190 -7.82 -13.95 -19.92
N ALA A 191 -6.97 -12.97 -19.60
CA ALA A 191 -6.88 -12.41 -18.26
C ALA A 191 -8.14 -11.65 -17.87
N VAL A 192 -8.71 -10.86 -18.78
CA VAL A 192 -10.00 -10.19 -18.60
C VAL A 192 -11.12 -11.23 -18.39
N ASP A 193 -11.15 -12.31 -19.16
CA ASP A 193 -12.19 -13.33 -19.03
C ASP A 193 -12.10 -14.12 -17.72
N ILE A 194 -10.89 -14.42 -17.24
CA ILE A 194 -10.66 -15.00 -15.90
C ILE A 194 -11.18 -14.04 -14.83
N LEU A 195 -10.85 -12.75 -14.93
CA LEU A 195 -11.32 -11.75 -13.99
C LEU A 195 -12.84 -11.58 -14.03
N ARG A 196 -13.46 -11.67 -15.20
CA ARG A 196 -14.91 -11.65 -15.35
C ARG A 196 -15.56 -12.87 -14.70
N ARG A 197 -15.05 -14.08 -14.96
CA ARG A 197 -15.56 -15.34 -14.36
C ARG A 197 -15.44 -15.39 -12.84
N HIS A 198 -14.38 -14.80 -12.27
CA HIS A 198 -14.25 -14.66 -10.82
C HIS A 198 -15.06 -13.49 -10.24
N GLY A 199 -15.90 -12.84 -11.05
CA GLY A 199 -16.71 -11.71 -10.65
C GLY A 199 -15.86 -10.56 -10.13
N LYS A 200 -14.70 -10.29 -10.73
CA LYS A 200 -13.81 -9.17 -10.37
C LYS A 200 -14.00 -7.95 -11.25
N LEU A 201 -14.47 -8.14 -12.48
CA LEU A 201 -14.71 -7.06 -13.44
C LEU A 201 -16.19 -6.66 -13.54
N ASP A 202 -17.11 -7.62 -13.42
CA ASP A 202 -18.54 -7.34 -13.49
C ASP A 202 -19.11 -6.82 -12.15
N GLN A 203 -18.26 -6.41 -11.21
CA GLN A 203 -18.74 -5.68 -10.04
C GLN A 203 -18.96 -4.22 -10.43
N THR A 204 -20.03 -3.95 -11.17
CA THR A 204 -20.83 -2.75 -10.87
C THR A 204 -21.29 -2.90 -9.44
N HIS A 205 -20.40 -2.53 -8.52
CA HIS A 205 -20.61 -2.47 -7.09
C HIS A 205 -21.63 -3.52 -6.66
N THR A 206 -21.26 -4.80 -6.61
CA THR A 206 -22.02 -5.72 -5.77
C THR A 206 -21.98 -5.01 -4.42
N GLN A 207 -23.05 -4.27 -4.09
CA GLN A 207 -23.43 -3.95 -2.75
C GLN A 207 -23.29 -5.31 -2.11
N ARG A 208 -22.17 -5.52 -1.42
CA ARG A 208 -21.92 -6.74 -0.69
C ARG A 208 -23.25 -7.02 -0.02
N GLN A 209 -23.74 -8.25 -0.12
CA GLN A 209 -24.98 -8.67 0.54
C GLN A 209 -25.01 -8.29 2.04
N SER A 210 -23.91 -7.76 2.61
CA SER A 210 -23.91 -6.94 3.81
C SER A 210 -25.00 -5.86 3.89
N LYS A 211 -25.47 -5.24 2.80
CA LYS A 211 -26.61 -4.31 2.91
C LYS A 211 -27.90 -5.00 3.35
N GLN A 212 -28.07 -6.30 3.07
CA GLN A 212 -29.24 -7.07 3.50
C GLN A 212 -29.11 -7.65 4.91
N LEU A 213 -27.93 -7.55 5.54
CA LEU A 213 -27.63 -8.16 6.84
C LEU A 213 -27.33 -7.16 7.95
N LEU A 214 -27.15 -5.88 7.63
CA LEU A 214 -26.97 -4.84 8.63
C LEU A 214 -28.32 -4.27 9.03
N SER A 215 -28.50 -4.02 10.33
CA SER A 215 -29.65 -3.28 10.85
C SER A 215 -29.81 -1.95 10.11
N GLU A 216 -31.05 -1.47 10.01
CA GLU A 216 -31.34 -0.19 9.36
C GLU A 216 -30.47 0.94 9.94
N GLY A 217 -29.83 1.71 9.06
CA GLY A 217 -28.90 2.79 9.43
C GLY A 217 -27.45 2.37 9.73
N CYS A 218 -27.14 1.08 9.89
CA CYS A 218 -25.77 0.61 10.10
C CYS A 218 -24.95 0.60 8.81
N LEU A 219 -23.71 1.11 8.87
CA LEU A 219 -22.79 1.14 7.73
C LEU A 219 -21.51 0.37 8.02
N LEU A 220 -20.97 -0.34 7.03
CA LEU A 220 -19.62 -0.90 7.14
C LEU A 220 -18.60 0.23 7.28
N VAL A 221 -17.59 0.02 8.14
CA VAL A 221 -16.49 0.97 8.38
C VAL A 221 -15.81 1.41 7.08
N ASP A 222 -15.54 0.48 6.17
CA ASP A 222 -14.89 0.80 4.89
C ASP A 222 -15.79 1.66 4.00
N THR A 223 -17.10 1.36 3.95
CA THR A 223 -18.07 2.14 3.18
C THR A 223 -18.25 3.54 3.74
N PHE A 224 -18.28 3.66 5.07
CA PHE A 224 -18.35 4.95 5.74
C PHE A 224 -17.11 5.82 5.43
N ALA A 225 -15.90 5.26 5.50
CA ALA A 225 -14.68 5.98 5.12
C ALA A 225 -14.70 6.46 3.66
N ASP A 226 -15.13 5.59 2.73
CA ASP A 226 -15.20 5.95 1.31
C ASP A 226 -16.19 7.09 1.05
N MET A 227 -17.36 7.04 1.68
CA MET A 227 -18.40 8.07 1.53
C MET A 227 -17.91 9.45 1.99
N HIS A 228 -17.02 9.48 2.97
CA HIS A 228 -16.46 10.71 3.52
C HIS A 228 -15.07 11.04 2.97
N GLY A 229 -14.56 10.29 1.99
CA GLY A 229 -13.25 10.53 1.38
C GLY A 229 -12.06 10.35 2.34
N VAL A 230 -12.23 9.60 3.43
CA VAL A 230 -11.17 9.35 4.42
C VAL A 230 -10.40 8.09 4.06
N ASN A 231 -9.07 8.12 4.20
CA ASN A 231 -8.24 6.96 3.92
C ASN A 231 -8.62 5.77 4.84
N ARG A 232 -8.96 4.62 4.22
CA ARG A 232 -9.43 3.42 4.94
C ARG A 232 -8.45 2.92 5.99
N ASP A 233 -7.14 2.90 5.72
CA ASP A 233 -6.14 2.39 6.66
C ASP A 233 -5.99 3.32 7.86
N LEU A 234 -6.03 4.63 7.63
CA LEU A 234 -6.06 5.63 8.71
C LEU A 234 -7.32 5.46 9.57
N PHE A 235 -8.49 5.32 8.94
CA PHE A 235 -9.73 5.16 9.68
C PHE A 235 -9.79 3.85 10.47
N GLN A 236 -9.33 2.74 9.88
CA GLN A 236 -9.20 1.47 10.59
C GLN A 236 -8.21 1.56 11.77
N HIS A 237 -7.13 2.33 11.62
CA HIS A 237 -6.22 2.60 12.72
C HIS A 237 -6.92 3.36 13.85
N GLN A 238 -7.58 4.47 13.52
CA GLN A 238 -8.38 5.28 14.46
C GLN A 238 -9.42 4.41 15.21
N ILE A 239 -10.15 3.54 14.52
CA ILE A 239 -11.10 2.63 15.18
C ILE A 239 -10.40 1.62 16.11
N ARG A 240 -9.20 1.15 15.77
CA ARG A 240 -8.48 0.15 16.59
C ARG A 240 -7.82 0.76 17.81
N THR A 241 -7.23 1.94 17.68
CA THR A 241 -6.53 2.62 18.76
C THR A 241 -7.47 3.37 19.69
N GLY A 242 -8.76 3.44 19.32
CA GLY A 242 -9.59 4.54 19.73
C GLY A 242 -9.23 5.75 18.88
N ILE A 243 -10.25 6.47 18.44
CA ILE A 243 -10.03 7.78 17.86
C ILE A 243 -9.68 8.61 19.11
N GLY A 244 -8.41 8.87 19.31
CA GLY A 244 -7.88 9.68 20.39
C GLY A 244 -6.94 10.70 19.78
N SER A 245 -6.75 11.82 20.45
CA SER A 245 -5.92 12.96 20.05
C SER A 245 -4.44 12.58 19.91
N GLY A 246 -4.12 11.83 18.87
CA GLY A 246 -2.80 11.29 18.58
C GLY A 246 -1.84 12.29 17.91
N THR A 247 -1.75 13.52 18.41
CA THR A 247 -0.62 14.44 18.09
C THR A 247 -0.06 15.21 19.30
N VAL A 248 -0.63 15.11 20.50
CA VAL A 248 -0.04 15.70 21.70
C VAL A 248 0.15 14.64 22.79
N PRO A 249 1.40 14.28 23.14
CA PRO A 249 1.66 13.40 24.27
C PRO A 249 1.24 14.11 25.58
N GLY A 250 0.19 13.63 26.26
CA GLY A 250 -0.04 14.01 27.67
C GLY A 250 -1.48 14.14 28.17
N GLU A 251 -2.51 14.24 27.32
CA GLU A 251 -3.89 14.40 27.80
C GLU A 251 -4.68 13.10 27.81
N GLN A 252 -5.38 12.86 28.93
CA GLN A 252 -6.12 11.63 29.17
C GLN A 252 -7.31 11.43 28.22
N ILE A 253 -7.48 10.16 27.90
CA ILE A 253 -8.37 9.52 26.93
C ILE A 253 -9.84 9.85 27.25
N SER A 254 -10.50 10.63 26.38
CA SER A 254 -11.97 10.66 26.30
C SER A 254 -12.50 9.25 26.01
N PRO A 255 -13.65 8.83 26.55
CA PRO A 255 -14.07 7.42 26.57
C PRO A 255 -13.98 6.82 25.17
N THR A 256 -13.15 5.79 25.05
CA THR A 256 -12.91 5.06 23.82
C THR A 256 -14.27 4.68 23.26
N LEU A 257 -14.60 5.15 22.05
CA LEU A 257 -15.73 4.63 21.29
C LEU A 257 -15.60 3.12 21.25
N SER A 258 -16.33 2.42 22.10
CA SER A 258 -16.34 0.97 22.10
C SER A 258 -17.11 0.57 20.86
N VAL A 259 -16.40 0.41 19.73
CA VAL A 259 -16.89 -0.29 18.54
C VAL A 259 -16.92 -1.78 18.90
N ASN A 260 -17.70 -2.12 19.93
CA ASN A 260 -17.85 -3.45 20.51
C ASN A 260 -19.31 -3.84 20.36
N GLU A 261 -19.68 -4.17 19.14
CA GLU A 261 -20.52 -5.34 18.92
C GLU A 261 -19.74 -6.23 17.96
N SER A 262 -18.93 -7.13 18.52
CA SER A 262 -18.45 -8.25 17.73
C SER A 262 -19.67 -9.10 17.42
N ILE A 263 -20.15 -9.06 16.17
CA ILE A 263 -21.15 -10.01 15.68
C ILE A 263 -20.65 -11.41 16.02
N ASP A 264 -21.52 -12.24 16.57
CA ASP A 264 -21.24 -13.66 16.76
C ASP A 264 -20.84 -14.27 15.40
N TYR A 265 -19.53 -14.50 15.23
CA TYR A 265 -18.97 -15.01 13.99
C TYR A 265 -19.43 -16.43 13.67
N SER A 266 -20.12 -17.10 14.59
CA SER A 266 -20.70 -18.43 14.36
C SER A 266 -21.90 -18.39 13.42
N THR A 267 -22.68 -17.29 13.39
CA THR A 267 -23.89 -17.17 12.55
C THR A 267 -23.65 -16.41 11.26
N HIS A 268 -22.68 -15.50 11.22
CA HIS A 268 -22.39 -14.68 10.03
C HIS A 268 -20.89 -14.65 9.69
N PRO A 269 -20.43 -15.51 8.76
CA PRO A 269 -19.02 -15.54 8.40
C PRO A 269 -18.61 -14.24 7.68
N LYS A 270 -17.82 -13.41 8.37
CA LYS A 270 -17.02 -12.30 7.84
C LYS A 270 -17.80 -11.04 7.38
N LEU A 271 -18.85 -10.65 8.08
CA LEU A 271 -19.28 -9.25 8.00
C LEU A 271 -18.15 -8.38 8.58
N GLY A 272 -17.73 -7.36 7.83
CA GLY A 272 -16.73 -6.41 8.29
C GLY A 272 -17.21 -5.67 9.54
N ARG A 273 -16.32 -4.91 10.19
CA ARG A 273 -16.75 -4.00 11.27
C ARG A 273 -17.77 -3.01 10.70
N TYR A 274 -18.85 -2.75 11.42
CA TYR A 274 -19.85 -1.74 11.08
C TYR A 274 -19.94 -0.69 12.18
N LEU A 275 -20.57 0.43 11.85
CA LEU A 275 -20.84 1.55 12.73
C LEU A 275 -22.35 1.71 12.84
N THR A 276 -22.85 1.74 14.07
CA THR A 276 -24.23 2.16 14.33
C THR A 276 -24.41 3.64 14.01
N PRO A 277 -25.64 4.09 13.78
CA PRO A 277 -26.02 5.49 13.76
C PRO A 277 -25.25 6.45 14.67
N GLU A 278 -25.33 6.20 15.98
CA GLU A 278 -24.71 7.04 16.99
C GLU A 278 -23.17 7.02 16.90
N GLN A 279 -22.59 5.87 16.53
CA GLN A 279 -21.15 5.75 16.32
C GLN A 279 -20.69 6.56 15.11
N GLN A 280 -21.49 6.59 14.03
CA GLN A 280 -21.18 7.40 12.85
C GLN A 280 -21.15 8.89 13.20
N GLN A 281 -22.14 9.40 13.96
CA GLN A 281 -22.15 10.79 14.42
C GLN A 281 -20.93 11.11 15.29
N LYS A 282 -20.60 10.24 16.24
CA LYS A 282 -19.42 10.43 17.10
C LYS A 282 -18.12 10.47 16.30
N VAL A 283 -17.99 9.64 15.26
CA VAL A 283 -16.84 9.69 14.33
C VAL A 283 -16.76 11.04 13.62
N LEU A 284 -17.89 11.56 13.12
CA LEU A 284 -17.94 12.86 12.43
C LEU A 284 -17.56 14.02 13.35
N SER A 285 -18.19 14.12 14.52
CA SER A 285 -17.85 15.15 15.53
C SER A 285 -16.38 15.07 15.94
N GLN A 286 -15.83 13.85 15.92
CA GLN A 286 -14.45 13.66 16.26
C GLN A 286 -13.49 14.09 15.14
N TRP A 287 -13.78 13.75 13.90
CA TRP A 287 -13.01 14.27 12.77
C TRP A 287 -13.03 15.79 12.71
N GLU A 288 -14.18 16.41 13.01
CA GLU A 288 -14.32 17.85 13.12
C GLU A 288 -13.44 18.44 14.23
N SER A 289 -13.52 17.90 15.46
CA SER A 289 -12.68 18.37 16.58
C SER A 289 -11.17 18.19 16.36
N HIS A 290 -10.76 17.20 15.56
CA HIS A 290 -9.36 16.92 15.24
C HIS A 290 -8.90 17.53 13.91
N GLN A 291 -9.74 18.32 13.25
CA GLN A 291 -9.46 18.92 11.94
C GLN A 291 -9.01 17.90 10.88
N VAL A 292 -9.55 16.68 10.96
CA VAL A 292 -9.34 15.66 9.92
C VAL A 292 -10.16 16.09 8.71
N ALA A 293 -9.52 16.22 7.55
CA ALA A 293 -10.24 16.53 6.32
C ALA A 293 -11.15 15.36 5.93
N PHE A 294 -12.46 15.61 5.85
CA PHE A 294 -13.45 14.67 5.32
C PHE A 294 -14.49 15.43 4.51
N ASN A 295 -15.11 14.74 3.55
CA ASN A 295 -16.19 15.29 2.77
C ASN A 295 -17.48 15.18 3.58
N GLN A 296 -18.13 16.31 3.86
CA GLN A 296 -19.50 16.29 4.36
C GLN A 296 -20.38 15.65 3.28
N CYS A 297 -21.25 14.73 3.68
CA CYS A 297 -22.17 14.13 2.73
C CYS A 297 -23.16 15.22 2.30
N GLU A 298 -23.32 15.48 1.01
CA GLU A 298 -24.30 16.47 0.52
C GLU A 298 -25.68 15.84 0.24
N ASN A 299 -25.78 14.51 0.33
CA ASN A 299 -27.00 13.80 0.01
C ASN A 299 -27.98 13.89 1.20
N THR A 300 -29.02 14.71 1.08
CA THR A 300 -30.07 14.92 2.09
C THR A 300 -30.86 13.64 2.41
N VAL A 301 -30.85 12.66 1.49
CA VAL A 301 -31.45 11.32 1.69
C VAL A 301 -30.44 10.36 2.33
N CYS A 302 -29.19 10.78 2.55
CA CYS A 302 -28.22 9.99 3.27
C CYS A 302 -28.58 9.96 4.76
N TRP A 303 -28.45 8.77 5.33
CA TRP A 303 -28.76 8.48 6.72
C TRP A 303 -28.09 9.44 7.75
N CYS A 304 -26.93 10.04 7.41
CA CYS A 304 -26.24 11.02 8.25
C CYS A 304 -27.01 12.35 8.45
N HIS A 305 -27.99 12.67 7.60
CA HIS A 305 -28.83 13.86 7.72
C HIS A 305 -30.21 13.56 8.30
N THR A 306 -30.76 12.37 8.03
CA THR A 306 -32.14 12.01 8.38
C THR A 306 -32.37 11.92 9.88
N PHE A 307 -31.32 11.65 10.67
CA PHE A 307 -31.42 11.50 12.12
C PHE A 307 -31.33 12.81 12.91
N LEU A 308 -31.00 13.93 12.25
CA LEU A 308 -30.88 15.23 12.92
C LEU A 308 -32.24 15.95 13.06
N GLU A 309 -33.24 15.58 12.27
CA GLU A 309 -34.53 16.30 12.21
C GLU A 309 -35.58 15.78 13.20
N GLU A 310 -35.39 14.61 13.84
CA GLU A 310 -36.41 13.98 14.70
C GLU A 310 -36.23 14.20 16.22
N THR A 311 -35.29 15.06 16.66
CA THR A 311 -34.99 15.27 18.09
C THR A 311 -35.38 16.63 18.69
N GLU A 312 -36.22 17.41 18.01
CA GLU A 312 -36.81 18.65 18.57
C GLU A 312 -38.13 18.43 19.31
#